data_AF-A0A6J6CIQ0-F1
#
_entry.id   AF-A0A6J6CIQ0-F1
#
_cell.length_a   1.000
_cell.length_b   1.000
_cell.length_c   1.000
_cell.angle_alpha   90.00
_cell.angle_beta   90.00
_cell.angle_gamma   90.00
#
_symmetry.space_group_name_H-M   'P 1'
#
loop_
_entity.id
_entity.type
_entity.pdbx_description
1 polymer ?
#
loop_
_entity_poly.entity_id
_entity_poly.type
_entity_poly.pdbx_seq_one_letter_code
_entity_poly.pdbx_strand_id
1 'polypeptide(L)'
;MNSALLISISFALGVSGLVYNFIGTPRPSLASRVRFPATSSTTQPSTFHFFQLAERLSRKLKAKSLQKISLALFELPEVLDLLVVSLRSGEGIYQSLKIVVPRAKGELAQELTKCLAAVNYGAALADEIRKIPISLPHPQFAEFSNKIVMSLARGTPLAKMLEDQATSARSEIRNQLLRQAGKNETRMLVPLVFLILPVIVLFAIYPSLKLLNFGFI
;
A
#
# COMPACT_ATOMS: atom_id res chain seq x y z
N MET A 1 -49.39 -2.77 49.33
CA MET A 1 -47.97 -2.53 48.98
C MET A 1 -47.46 -3.54 47.94
N ASN A 2 -48.30 -3.98 46.98
CA ASN A 2 -47.98 -5.06 46.02
C ASN A 2 -48.09 -4.62 44.54
N SER A 3 -48.38 -3.35 44.26
CA SER A 3 -48.49 -2.81 42.90
C SER A 3 -47.13 -2.55 42.23
N ALA A 4 -46.07 -2.36 43.01
CA ALA A 4 -44.71 -2.14 42.48
C ALA A 4 -44.06 -3.43 41.92
N LEU A 5 -44.40 -4.61 42.46
CA LEU A 5 -43.90 -5.90 41.96
C LEU A 5 -44.55 -6.30 40.62
N LEU A 6 -45.83 -5.95 40.42
CA LEU A 6 -46.54 -6.23 39.16
C LEU A 6 -46.01 -5.42 37.97
N ILE A 7 -45.48 -4.23 38.22
CA ILE A 7 -44.89 -3.36 37.19
C ILE A 7 -43.50 -3.85 36.78
N SER A 8 -42.71 -4.42 37.70
CA SER A 8 -41.37 -4.98 37.40
C SER A 8 -41.44 -6.27 36.56
N ILE A 9 -42.42 -7.14 36.83
CA ILE A 9 -42.61 -8.39 36.07
C ILE A 9 -43.09 -8.11 34.64
N SER A 10 -43.88 -7.05 34.42
CA SER A 10 -44.33 -6.67 33.07
C SER A 10 -43.22 -6.09 32.19
N PHE A 11 -42.21 -5.44 32.80
CA PHE A 11 -41.09 -4.87 32.04
C PHE A 11 -40.07 -5.94 31.60
N ALA A 12 -39.92 -7.02 32.38
CA ALA A 12 -39.02 -8.14 32.04
C ALA A 12 -39.53 -9.01 30.87
N LEU A 13 -40.84 -9.13 30.68
CA LEU A 13 -41.43 -9.88 29.56
C LEU A 13 -41.40 -9.09 28.23
N GLY A 14 -41.37 -7.76 28.28
CA GLY A 14 -41.40 -6.90 27.09
C GLY A 14 -40.13 -6.92 26.24
N VAL A 15 -38.96 -7.17 26.85
CA VAL A 15 -37.67 -7.15 26.13
C VAL A 15 -37.36 -8.50 25.46
N SER A 16 -37.91 -9.59 25.98
CA SER A 16 -37.68 -10.95 25.45
C SER A 16 -38.47 -11.22 24.14
N GLY A 17 -39.64 -10.60 23.98
CA GLY A 17 -40.47 -10.75 22.77
C GLY A 17 -39.89 -10.08 21.51
N LEU A 18 -39.02 -9.08 21.67
CA LEU A 18 -38.47 -8.31 20.56
C LEU A 18 -37.25 -8.98 19.91
N VAL A 19 -36.55 -9.85 20.64
CA VAL A 19 -35.43 -10.65 20.12
C VAL A 19 -35.92 -11.85 19.30
N TYR A 20 -37.09 -12.42 19.63
CA TYR A 20 -37.62 -13.59 18.92
C TYR A 20 -38.22 -13.28 17.54
N ASN A 21 -38.62 -12.03 17.29
CA ASN A 21 -39.30 -11.65 16.04
C ASN A 21 -38.34 -11.22 14.92
N PHE A 22 -37.03 -11.22 15.17
CA PHE A 22 -36.00 -10.79 14.21
C PHE A 22 -35.17 -11.94 13.62
N ILE A 23 -35.45 -13.19 14.01
CA ILE A 23 -34.91 -14.37 13.33
C ILE A 23 -35.84 -14.69 12.17
N GLY A 24 -35.45 -14.16 11.02
CA GLY A 24 -36.12 -14.31 9.75
C GLY A 24 -36.52 -15.75 9.45
N THR A 25 -37.70 -15.83 8.85
CA THR A 25 -38.36 -17.01 8.32
C THR A 25 -37.59 -17.67 7.17
N PRO A 26 -37.45 -19.00 7.18
CA PRO A 26 -37.44 -19.77 5.94
C PRO A 26 -38.74 -20.57 5.78
N ARG A 27 -39.52 -20.06 4.81
CA ARG A 27 -40.59 -20.65 3.98
C ARG A 27 -40.97 -22.14 4.19
N PRO A 28 -42.28 -22.48 4.26
CA PRO A 28 -42.75 -23.85 4.14
C PRO A 28 -42.78 -24.36 2.68
N SER A 29 -42.57 -25.68 2.54
CA SER A 29 -42.73 -26.52 1.33
C SER A 29 -41.66 -26.34 0.26
N LEU A 30 -40.96 -27.38 -0.19
CA LEU A 30 -41.48 -28.38 -1.15
C LEU A 30 -40.94 -29.81 -0.89
N ALA A 31 -40.36 -30.08 0.27
CA ALA A 31 -39.72 -31.37 0.57
C ALA A 31 -40.71 -32.52 0.93
N SER A 32 -42.01 -32.25 1.08
CA SER A 32 -43.00 -33.25 1.51
C SER A 32 -43.93 -33.77 0.40
N ARG A 33 -43.75 -33.38 -0.86
CA ARG A 33 -44.61 -33.84 -1.98
C ARG A 33 -44.00 -34.87 -2.90
N VAL A 34 -42.76 -35.29 -2.67
CA VAL A 34 -42.15 -36.34 -3.49
C VAL A 34 -41.98 -37.59 -2.64
N ARG A 35 -43.10 -38.28 -2.43
CA ARG A 35 -43.11 -39.65 -1.94
C ARG A 35 -42.87 -40.58 -3.13
N PHE A 36 -41.65 -41.03 -3.30
CA PHE A 36 -41.35 -42.11 -4.25
C PHE A 36 -41.77 -43.46 -3.66
N PRO A 37 -42.46 -44.31 -4.43
CA PRO A 37 -42.90 -45.63 -3.99
C PRO A 37 -41.69 -46.53 -3.73
N ALA A 38 -41.70 -47.21 -2.58
CA ALA A 38 -40.82 -48.35 -2.32
C ALA A 38 -41.17 -49.45 -3.32
N THR A 39 -40.35 -49.58 -4.35
CA THR A 39 -40.34 -50.74 -5.24
C THR A 39 -39.08 -51.53 -4.92
N SER A 40 -39.27 -52.60 -4.15
CA SER A 40 -38.30 -53.67 -4.01
C SER A 40 -38.07 -54.29 -5.38
N SER A 41 -37.00 -53.86 -6.05
CA SER A 41 -36.41 -54.59 -7.17
C SER A 41 -34.91 -54.68 -6.94
N THR A 42 -34.49 -55.89 -6.61
CA THR A 42 -33.12 -56.39 -6.70
C THR A 42 -32.47 -55.91 -8.00
N THR A 43 -31.54 -54.94 -7.91
CA THR A 43 -30.56 -54.65 -8.96
C THR A 43 -29.30 -54.02 -8.34
N GLN A 44 -28.34 -54.87 -7.97
CA GLN A 44 -26.93 -54.52 -8.20
C GLN A 44 -26.77 -54.35 -9.72
N PRO A 45 -26.16 -53.25 -10.21
CA PRO A 45 -24.78 -53.40 -10.66
C PRO A 45 -23.89 -52.12 -10.57
N SER A 46 -22.60 -52.36 -10.29
CA SER A 46 -21.43 -51.69 -10.90
C SER A 46 -21.24 -50.16 -10.87
N THR A 47 -21.24 -49.51 -9.71
CA THR A 47 -20.63 -48.16 -9.52
C THR A 47 -19.38 -48.19 -8.64
N PHE A 48 -18.64 -49.29 -8.68
CA PHE A 48 -17.46 -49.48 -7.82
C PHE A 48 -16.16 -48.89 -8.38
N HIS A 49 -16.09 -48.59 -9.69
CA HIS A 49 -14.84 -48.11 -10.33
C HIS A 49 -14.63 -46.58 -10.29
N PHE A 50 -15.70 -45.76 -10.34
CA PHE A 50 -15.55 -44.30 -10.38
C PHE A 50 -15.05 -43.73 -9.04
N PHE A 51 -15.46 -44.33 -7.92
CA PHE A 51 -15.00 -43.94 -6.58
C PHE A 51 -13.50 -44.22 -6.38
N GLN A 52 -12.99 -45.33 -6.93
CA GLN A 52 -11.55 -45.67 -6.85
C GLN A 52 -10.68 -44.74 -7.71
N LEU A 53 -11.21 -44.26 -8.85
CA LEU A 53 -10.50 -43.29 -9.69
C LEU A 53 -10.49 -41.90 -9.05
N ALA A 54 -11.59 -41.49 -8.41
CA ALA A 54 -11.67 -40.24 -7.64
C ALA A 54 -10.70 -40.24 -6.45
N GLU A 55 -10.53 -41.39 -5.77
CA GLU A 55 -9.51 -41.54 -4.72
C GLU A 55 -8.08 -41.44 -5.27
N ARG A 56 -7.79 -42.09 -6.41
CA ARG A 56 -6.44 -42.00 -7.01
C ARG A 56 -6.12 -40.60 -7.52
N LEU A 57 -7.12 -39.89 -8.06
CA LEU A 57 -6.97 -38.53 -8.55
C LEU A 57 -6.76 -37.55 -7.39
N SER A 58 -7.52 -37.66 -6.30
CA SER A 58 -7.36 -36.80 -5.12
C SER A 58 -6.00 -36.99 -4.42
N ARG A 59 -5.46 -38.21 -4.38
CA ARG A 59 -4.10 -38.47 -3.88
C ARG A 59 -3.03 -37.82 -4.76
N LYS A 60 -3.14 -37.93 -6.09
CA LYS A 60 -2.20 -37.28 -7.02
C LYS A 60 -2.27 -35.75 -6.96
N LEU A 61 -3.46 -35.18 -6.84
CA LEU A 61 -3.66 -33.73 -6.70
C LEU A 61 -3.09 -33.21 -5.37
N LYS A 62 -3.32 -33.91 -4.25
CA LYS A 62 -2.71 -33.59 -2.95
C LYS A 62 -1.19 -33.70 -2.98
N ALA A 63 -0.64 -34.75 -3.59
CA ALA A 63 0.82 -34.90 -3.69
C ALA A 63 1.46 -33.76 -4.50
N LYS A 64 0.84 -33.35 -5.62
CA LYS A 64 1.31 -32.25 -6.45
C LYS A 64 1.23 -30.89 -5.74
N SER A 65 0.16 -30.63 -4.99
CA SER A 65 0.03 -29.37 -4.22
C SER A 65 1.07 -29.28 -3.10
N LEU A 66 1.35 -30.40 -2.41
CA LEU A 66 2.39 -30.43 -1.37
C LEU A 66 3.78 -30.17 -1.94
N GLN A 67 4.09 -30.72 -3.11
CA GLN A 67 5.36 -30.48 -3.79
C GLN A 67 5.51 -29.01 -4.21
N LYS A 68 4.44 -28.38 -4.72
CA LYS A 68 4.43 -26.94 -5.02
C LYS A 68 4.72 -26.08 -3.77
N ILE A 69 4.08 -26.40 -2.65
CA ILE A 69 4.28 -25.67 -1.38
C ILE A 69 5.72 -25.84 -0.88
N SER A 70 6.31 -27.03 -0.96
CA SER A 70 7.68 -27.25 -0.51
C SER A 70 8.68 -26.46 -1.34
N LEU A 71 8.51 -26.41 -2.67
CA LEU A 71 9.37 -25.61 -3.56
C LEU A 71 9.26 -24.12 -3.25
N ALA A 72 8.02 -23.61 -3.12
CA ALA A 72 7.79 -22.22 -2.73
C ALA A 72 8.43 -21.86 -1.37
N LEU A 73 8.52 -22.82 -0.45
CA LEU A 73 9.14 -22.63 0.86
C LEU A 73 10.66 -22.48 0.78
N PHE A 74 11.31 -23.19 -0.15
CA PHE A 74 12.74 -23.03 -0.43
C PHE A 74 13.06 -21.69 -1.11
N GLU A 75 12.11 -21.14 -1.88
CA GLU A 75 12.27 -19.84 -2.56
C GLU A 75 12.04 -18.65 -1.62
N LEU A 76 11.25 -18.82 -0.55
CA LEU A 76 10.86 -17.73 0.35
C LEU A 76 12.05 -16.96 0.96
N PRO A 77 13.10 -17.62 1.49
CA PRO A 77 14.27 -16.91 2.02
C PRO A 77 14.97 -16.02 0.98
N GLU A 78 15.17 -16.53 -0.24
CA GLU A 78 15.81 -15.77 -1.32
C GLU A 78 15.01 -14.52 -1.70
N VAL A 79 13.69 -14.65 -1.81
CA VAL A 79 12.80 -13.51 -2.07
C VAL A 79 12.84 -12.50 -0.92
N LEU A 80 12.86 -12.97 0.33
CA LEU A 80 12.97 -12.11 1.51
C LEU A 80 14.31 -11.36 1.54
N ASP A 81 15.42 -12.01 1.22
CA ASP A 81 16.75 -11.38 1.18
C ASP A 81 16.78 -10.25 0.15
N LEU A 82 16.24 -10.49 -1.04
CA LEU A 82 16.13 -9.47 -2.07
C LEU A 82 15.20 -8.31 -1.66
N LEU A 83 14.07 -8.62 -1.01
CA LEU A 83 13.15 -7.61 -0.49
C LEU A 83 13.80 -6.76 0.60
N VAL A 84 14.57 -7.37 1.50
CA VAL A 84 15.32 -6.67 2.54
C VAL A 84 16.33 -5.72 1.90
N VAL A 85 17.09 -6.15 0.91
CA VAL A 85 18.05 -5.28 0.21
C VAL A 85 17.34 -4.07 -0.42
N SER A 86 16.22 -4.29 -1.11
CA SER A 86 15.45 -3.21 -1.75
C SER A 86 14.78 -2.28 -0.73
N LEU A 87 14.25 -2.80 0.38
CA LEU A 87 13.66 -1.98 1.44
C LEU A 87 14.74 -1.15 2.14
N ARG A 88 15.95 -1.68 2.30
CA ARG A 88 17.09 -0.98 2.91
C ARG A 88 17.60 0.20 2.09
N SER A 89 17.39 0.24 0.78
CA SER A 89 17.59 1.46 -0.02
C SER A 89 16.52 2.53 0.24
N GLY A 90 15.61 2.27 1.19
CA GLY A 90 14.49 3.12 1.55
C GLY A 90 13.37 3.04 0.53
N GLU A 91 13.28 1.99 -0.28
CA GLU A 91 12.11 1.81 -1.13
C GLU A 91 10.91 1.39 -0.29
N GLY A 92 9.70 1.79 -0.70
CA GLY A 92 8.48 1.27 -0.10
C GLY A 92 8.27 -0.21 -0.42
N ILE A 93 7.39 -0.90 0.34
CA ILE A 93 7.07 -2.33 0.14
C ILE A 93 6.60 -2.61 -1.28
N TYR A 94 5.70 -1.80 -1.82
CA TYR A 94 5.21 -1.95 -3.19
C TYR A 94 6.33 -1.85 -4.24
N GLN A 95 7.19 -0.83 -4.11
CA GLN A 95 8.28 -0.59 -5.05
C GLN A 95 9.34 -1.69 -4.94
N SER A 96 9.62 -2.16 -3.73
CA SER A 96 10.51 -3.29 -3.50
C SER A 96 10.00 -4.57 -4.15
N LEU A 97 8.70 -4.87 -4.02
CA LEU A 97 8.11 -6.01 -4.72
C LEU A 97 8.25 -5.90 -6.24
N LYS A 98 8.03 -4.72 -6.84
CA LYS A 98 8.23 -4.52 -8.29
C LYS A 98 9.66 -4.79 -8.76
N ILE A 99 10.65 -4.51 -7.92
CA ILE A 99 12.06 -4.75 -8.22
C ILE A 99 12.40 -6.24 -8.05
N VAL A 100 11.90 -6.87 -7.00
CA VAL A 100 12.30 -8.25 -6.63
C VAL A 100 11.56 -9.32 -7.42
N VAL A 101 10.25 -9.17 -7.62
CA VAL A 101 9.40 -10.22 -8.21
C VAL A 101 9.86 -10.65 -9.62
N PRO A 102 10.27 -9.75 -10.54
CA PRO A 102 10.80 -10.16 -11.84
C PRO A 102 12.12 -10.94 -11.79
N ARG A 103 12.86 -10.83 -10.68
CA ARG A 103 14.15 -11.51 -10.46
C ARG A 103 13.96 -12.85 -9.75
N ALA A 104 12.90 -12.98 -8.96
CA ALA A 104 12.52 -14.22 -8.30
C ALA A 104 12.05 -15.26 -9.33
N LYS A 105 12.31 -16.53 -9.04
CA LYS A 105 11.88 -17.67 -9.87
C LYS A 105 11.13 -18.68 -9.02
N GLY A 106 10.26 -19.43 -9.69
CA GLY A 106 9.55 -20.56 -9.08
C GLY A 106 8.10 -20.28 -8.70
N GLU A 107 7.57 -21.07 -7.78
CA GLU A 107 6.13 -21.11 -7.45
C GLU A 107 5.69 -19.90 -6.62
N LEU A 108 6.53 -19.41 -5.71
CA LEU A 108 6.27 -18.20 -4.93
C LEU A 108 6.30 -16.96 -5.83
N ALA A 109 7.28 -16.90 -6.75
CA ALA A 109 7.42 -15.79 -7.69
C ALA A 109 6.18 -15.64 -8.59
N GLN A 110 5.56 -16.75 -9.01
CA GLN A 110 4.31 -16.73 -9.77
C GLN A 110 3.15 -16.13 -8.98
N GLU A 111 2.96 -16.55 -7.72
CA GLU A 111 1.89 -15.98 -6.89
C GLU A 111 2.12 -14.49 -6.58
N LEU A 112 3.37 -14.08 -6.34
CA LEU A 112 3.73 -12.67 -6.18
C LEU A 112 3.54 -11.86 -7.47
N THR A 113 3.80 -12.45 -8.64
CA THR A 113 3.54 -11.82 -9.94
C THR A 113 2.06 -11.59 -10.15
N LYS A 114 1.21 -12.57 -9.81
CA LYS A 114 -0.26 -12.41 -9.85
C LYS A 114 -0.74 -11.32 -8.88
N CYS A 115 -0.18 -11.30 -7.67
CA CYS A 115 -0.46 -10.25 -6.68
C CYS A 115 -0.11 -8.86 -7.24
N LEU A 116 1.10 -8.67 -7.79
CA LEU A 116 1.49 -7.41 -8.42
C LEU A 116 0.61 -7.05 -9.62
N ALA A 117 0.23 -8.02 -10.44
CA ALA A 117 -0.67 -7.79 -11.56
C ALA A 117 -2.04 -7.29 -11.08
N ALA A 118 -2.64 -7.93 -10.07
CA ALA A 118 -3.90 -7.51 -9.48
C ALA A 118 -3.82 -6.09 -8.89
N VAL A 119 -2.72 -5.76 -8.21
CA VAL A 119 -2.48 -4.40 -7.70
C VAL A 119 -2.33 -3.39 -8.83
N ASN A 120 -1.67 -3.74 -9.93
CA ASN A 120 -1.59 -2.89 -11.12
C ASN A 120 -2.96 -2.67 -11.79
N TYR A 121 -3.89 -3.62 -11.64
CA TYR A 121 -5.30 -3.48 -12.05
C TYR A 121 -6.18 -2.74 -11.02
N GLY A 122 -5.59 -2.21 -9.93
CA GLY A 122 -6.28 -1.37 -8.95
C GLY A 122 -6.71 -2.08 -7.67
N ALA A 123 -6.35 -3.35 -7.46
CA ALA A 123 -6.59 -4.02 -6.19
C ALA A 123 -5.72 -3.45 -5.05
N ALA A 124 -6.21 -3.48 -3.82
CA ALA A 124 -5.43 -3.05 -2.67
C ALA A 124 -4.31 -4.06 -2.37
N LEU A 125 -3.06 -3.58 -2.27
CA LEU A 125 -1.88 -4.42 -2.02
C LEU A 125 -2.04 -5.27 -0.74
N ALA A 126 -2.61 -4.71 0.31
CA ALA A 126 -2.83 -5.42 1.55
C ALA A 126 -3.78 -6.62 1.37
N ASP A 127 -4.80 -6.49 0.53
CA ASP A 127 -5.79 -7.54 0.28
C ASP A 127 -5.22 -8.63 -0.62
N GLU A 128 -4.44 -8.27 -1.63
CA GLU A 128 -3.79 -9.23 -2.52
C GLU A 128 -2.71 -10.05 -1.80
N ILE A 129 -1.94 -9.41 -0.91
CA ILE A 129 -0.95 -10.12 -0.07
C ILE A 129 -1.66 -11.11 0.87
N ARG A 130 -2.82 -10.76 1.43
CA ARG A 130 -3.65 -11.66 2.25
C ARG A 130 -4.14 -12.90 1.50
N LYS A 131 -4.17 -12.90 0.17
CA LYS A 131 -4.58 -14.05 -0.64
C LYS A 131 -3.47 -15.07 -0.88
N ILE A 132 -2.19 -14.69 -0.73
CA ILE A 132 -1.05 -15.59 -0.95
C ILE A 132 -1.15 -16.88 -0.12
N PRO A 133 -1.50 -16.86 1.18
CA PRO A 133 -1.66 -18.07 1.99
C PRO A 133 -2.85 -18.95 1.59
N ILE A 134 -3.81 -18.41 0.82
CA ILE A 134 -4.94 -19.18 0.28
C ILE A 134 -4.47 -20.05 -0.88
N SER A 135 -3.61 -19.50 -1.75
CA SER A 135 -2.99 -20.25 -2.87
C SER A 135 -1.86 -21.18 -2.42
N LEU A 136 -1.12 -20.79 -1.38
CA LEU A 136 -0.03 -21.54 -0.77
C LEU A 136 -0.32 -21.75 0.73
N PRO A 137 -1.14 -22.75 1.10
CA PRO A 137 -1.54 -22.98 2.49
C PRO A 137 -0.38 -23.52 3.33
N HIS A 138 0.44 -22.60 3.85
CA HIS A 138 1.53 -22.89 4.78
C HIS A 138 1.65 -21.79 5.84
N PRO A 139 1.95 -22.12 7.12
CA PRO A 139 2.05 -21.13 8.20
C PRO A 139 3.03 -20.00 7.91
N GLN A 140 4.18 -20.29 7.28
CA GLN A 140 5.18 -19.27 6.98
C GLN A 140 4.68 -18.21 5.98
N PHE A 141 3.86 -18.58 4.98
CA PHE A 141 3.30 -17.60 4.06
C PHE A 141 2.23 -16.74 4.73
N ALA A 142 1.44 -17.34 5.64
CA ALA A 142 0.48 -16.59 6.46
C ALA A 142 1.19 -15.56 7.36
N GLU A 143 2.29 -15.97 8.00
CA GLU A 143 3.11 -15.09 8.82
C GLU A 143 3.74 -13.97 8.00
N PHE A 144 4.35 -14.30 6.86
CA PHE A 144 4.89 -13.32 5.91
C PHE A 144 3.85 -12.29 5.50
N SER A 145 2.69 -12.75 5.00
CA SER A 145 1.58 -11.89 4.58
C SER A 145 1.14 -10.97 5.71
N ASN A 146 0.92 -11.51 6.91
CA ASN A 146 0.50 -10.71 8.07
C ASN A 146 1.54 -9.64 8.44
N LYS A 147 2.83 -9.99 8.47
CA LYS A 147 3.91 -9.04 8.77
C LYS A 147 3.97 -7.90 7.75
N ILE A 148 3.87 -8.22 6.46
CA ILE A 148 3.86 -7.20 5.40
C ILE A 148 2.63 -6.30 5.51
N VAL A 149 1.44 -6.87 5.71
CA VAL A 149 0.20 -6.11 5.84
C VAL A 149 0.20 -5.22 7.09
N MET A 150 0.72 -5.70 8.22
CA MET A 150 0.91 -4.88 9.42
C MET A 150 1.88 -3.73 9.19
N SER A 151 2.97 -3.96 8.44
CA SER A 151 3.93 -2.92 8.08
C SER A 151 3.34 -1.88 7.15
N LEU A 152 2.50 -2.30 6.19
CA LEU A 152 1.73 -1.40 5.33
C LEU A 152 0.75 -0.54 6.14
N ALA A 153 0.04 -1.14 7.11
CA ALA A 153 -0.93 -0.43 7.96
C ALA A 153 -0.28 0.56 8.93
N ARG A 154 0.93 0.27 9.42
CA ARG A 154 1.70 1.16 10.32
C ARG A 154 2.52 2.24 9.58
N GLY A 155 2.56 2.19 8.25
CA GLY A 155 3.17 3.20 7.42
C GLY A 155 4.66 2.95 7.19
N THR A 156 5.01 2.65 5.95
CA THR A 156 6.41 2.58 5.48
C THR A 156 6.90 3.82 4.69
N PRO A 157 6.13 4.92 4.41
CA PRO A 157 6.72 6.08 3.75
C PRO A 157 6.61 7.45 4.45
N LEU A 158 5.99 7.62 5.62
CA LEU A 158 5.87 8.99 6.20
C LEU A 158 7.24 9.60 6.55
N ALA A 159 8.16 8.79 7.09
CA ALA A 159 9.51 9.26 7.44
C ALA A 159 10.35 9.63 6.20
N LYS A 160 10.27 8.84 5.12
CA LYS A 160 10.96 9.14 3.85
C LYS A 160 10.40 10.38 3.17
N MET A 161 9.07 10.56 3.19
CA MET A 161 8.43 11.79 2.71
C MET A 161 8.83 13.03 3.52
N LEU A 162 9.01 12.90 4.84
CA LEU A 162 9.46 14.01 5.68
C LEU A 162 10.95 14.34 5.45
N GLU A 163 11.78 13.35 5.13
CA GLU A 163 13.20 13.57 4.78
C GLU A 163 13.35 14.25 3.40
N ASP A 164 12.56 13.82 2.42
CA ASP A 164 12.48 14.46 1.11
C ASP A 164 11.93 15.90 1.22
N GLN A 165 10.91 16.10 2.08
CA GLN A 165 10.37 17.42 2.38
C GLN A 165 11.40 18.31 3.10
N ALA A 166 12.19 17.77 4.04
CA ALA A 166 13.21 18.52 4.75
C ALA A 166 14.37 18.94 3.83
N THR A 167 14.76 18.07 2.91
CA THR A 167 15.78 18.38 1.89
C THR A 167 15.28 19.48 0.95
N SER A 168 14.02 19.38 0.51
CA SER A 168 13.37 20.41 -0.32
C SER A 168 13.26 21.75 0.42
N ALA A 169 12.91 21.73 1.70
CA ALA A 169 12.82 22.94 2.53
C ALA A 169 14.18 23.65 2.71
N ARG A 170 15.28 22.90 2.92
CA ARG A 170 16.64 23.48 3.01
C ARG A 170 17.08 24.13 1.71
N SER A 171 16.75 23.51 0.58
CA SER A 171 17.03 24.08 -0.75
C SER A 171 16.29 25.41 -0.95
N GLU A 172 15.02 25.45 -0.57
CA GLU A 172 14.19 26.66 -0.64
C GLU A 172 14.74 27.78 0.27
N ILE A 173 15.15 27.47 1.50
CA ILE A 173 15.78 28.43 2.40
C ILE A 173 17.07 28.99 1.79
N ARG A 174 17.93 28.14 1.20
CA ARG A 174 19.15 28.59 0.53
C ARG A 174 18.84 29.55 -0.63
N ASN A 175 17.82 29.23 -1.44
CA ASN A 175 17.39 30.09 -2.54
C ASN A 175 16.85 31.42 -2.03
N GLN A 176 16.13 31.44 -0.91
CA GLN A 176 15.65 32.67 -0.30
C GLN A 176 16.80 33.55 0.22
N LEU A 177 17.81 32.96 0.86
CA LEU A 177 19.01 33.69 1.28
C LEU A 177 19.76 34.28 0.08
N LEU A 178 19.88 33.53 -1.02
CA LEU A 178 20.46 34.04 -2.26
C LEU A 178 19.62 35.18 -2.86
N ARG A 179 18.29 35.08 -2.84
CA ARG A 179 17.39 36.16 -3.29
C ARG A 179 17.51 37.41 -2.42
N GLN A 180 17.68 37.25 -1.11
CA GLN A 180 17.91 38.36 -0.19
C GLN A 180 19.27 39.01 -0.41
N ALA A 181 20.32 38.22 -0.65
CA ALA A 181 21.64 38.72 -1.01
C ALA A 181 21.59 39.50 -2.35
N GLY A 182 20.92 38.95 -3.36
CA GLY A 182 20.72 39.63 -4.66
C GLY A 182 19.91 40.93 -4.54
N LYS A 183 18.96 41.03 -3.61
CA LYS A 183 18.25 42.31 -3.37
C LYS A 183 19.18 43.42 -2.86
N ASN A 184 20.28 43.07 -2.19
CA ASN A 184 21.28 44.05 -1.75
C ASN A 184 22.21 44.47 -2.90
N GLU A 185 22.29 43.70 -3.98
CA GLU A 185 23.07 44.05 -5.17
C GLU A 185 22.57 45.35 -5.81
N THR A 186 21.24 45.52 -5.94
CA THR A 186 20.67 46.78 -6.45
C THR A 186 21.03 47.98 -5.56
N ARG A 187 21.20 47.78 -4.25
CA ARG A 187 21.62 48.86 -3.33
C ARG A 187 23.10 49.20 -3.46
N MET A 188 23.94 48.25 -3.88
CA MET A 188 25.36 48.51 -4.15
C MET A 188 25.61 49.31 -5.44
N LEU A 189 24.66 49.32 -6.38
CA LEU A 189 24.75 50.14 -7.60
C LEU A 189 24.55 51.65 -7.33
N VAL A 190 23.83 52.03 -6.27
CA VAL A 190 23.52 53.43 -5.97
C VAL A 190 24.79 54.26 -5.69
N PRO A 191 25.72 53.85 -4.79
CA PRO A 191 26.97 54.59 -4.60
C PRO A 191 27.81 54.70 -5.86
N LEU A 192 27.87 53.66 -6.69
CA LEU A 192 28.66 53.68 -7.91
C LEU A 192 28.19 54.80 -8.85
N VAL A 193 26.87 54.88 -9.10
CA VAL A 193 26.32 55.89 -10.00
C VAL A 193 26.41 57.30 -9.40
N PHE A 194 26.05 57.49 -8.13
CA PHE A 194 26.03 58.82 -7.52
C PHE A 194 27.38 59.36 -7.09
N LEU A 195 28.43 58.52 -7.02
CA LEU A 195 29.76 58.97 -6.62
C LEU A 195 30.73 58.99 -7.80
N ILE A 196 30.79 57.93 -8.59
CA ILE A 196 31.75 57.85 -9.70
C ILE A 196 31.31 58.77 -10.85
N LEU A 197 30.02 58.77 -11.22
CA LEU A 197 29.53 59.61 -12.33
C LEU A 197 29.82 61.11 -12.13
N PRO A 198 29.49 61.75 -10.99
CA PRO A 198 29.77 63.18 -10.83
C PRO A 198 31.26 63.48 -10.80
N VAL A 199 32.09 62.58 -10.27
CA VAL A 199 33.55 62.74 -10.32
C VAL A 199 34.04 62.72 -11.77
N ILE A 200 33.56 61.77 -12.57
CA ILE A 200 33.90 61.72 -14.00
C ILE A 200 33.44 62.99 -14.72
N VAL A 201 32.21 63.45 -14.48
CA VAL A 201 31.67 64.69 -15.08
C VAL A 201 32.51 65.91 -14.66
N LEU A 202 32.90 66.00 -13.39
CA LEU A 202 33.74 67.08 -12.89
C LEU A 202 35.09 67.12 -13.62
N PHE A 203 35.73 65.96 -13.80
CA PHE A 203 36.98 65.85 -14.54
C PHE A 203 36.83 66.17 -16.03
N ALA A 204 35.71 65.78 -16.65
CA ALA A 204 35.44 66.11 -18.04
C ALA A 204 35.26 67.63 -18.25
N ILE A 205 34.65 68.33 -17.30
CA ILE A 205 34.36 69.77 -17.38
C ILE A 205 35.56 70.63 -16.92
N TYR A 206 36.40 70.12 -16.02
CA TYR A 206 37.56 70.83 -15.48
C TYR A 206 38.49 71.46 -16.53
N PRO A 207 38.93 70.76 -17.60
CA PRO A 207 39.79 71.37 -18.62
C PRO A 207 39.06 72.47 -19.39
N SER A 208 37.77 72.30 -19.68
CA SER A 208 36.95 73.31 -20.36
C SER A 208 36.87 74.61 -19.57
N LEU A 209 36.76 74.52 -18.24
CA LEU A 209 36.76 75.69 -17.36
C LEU A 209 38.14 76.36 -17.28
N LYS A 210 39.21 75.57 -17.21
CA LYS A 210 40.57 76.12 -17.25
C LYS A 210 40.86 76.85 -18.55
N LEU A 211 40.45 76.29 -19.69
CA LEU A 211 40.64 76.91 -21.00
C LEU A 211 39.94 78.28 -21.10
N LEU A 212 38.76 78.44 -20.49
CA LEU A 212 38.07 79.73 -20.42
C LEU A 212 38.82 80.78 -19.56
N ASN A 213 39.55 80.36 -18.52
CA ASN A 213 40.23 81.28 -17.60
C ASN A 213 41.65 81.68 -18.04
N PHE A 214 42.25 80.97 -19.01
CA PHE A 214 43.52 81.37 -19.64
C PHE A 214 43.36 82.46 -20.72
N GLY A 215 42.13 82.94 -20.96
CA GLY A 215 41.83 84.00 -21.92
C GLY A 215 41.89 85.44 -21.39
N PHE A 216 42.22 85.65 -20.11
CA PHE A 216 42.29 86.98 -19.50
C PHE A 216 43.56 87.16 -18.66
N ILE A 217 44.71 87.27 -19.35
CA ILE A 217 45.85 88.12 -18.97
C ILE A 217 46.27 88.86 -20.24
#